data_AF-A0A353XS17-F1
#
_entry.id   AF-A0A353XS17-F1
#
_cell.length_a   1.000
_cell.length_b   1.000
_cell.length_c   1.000
_cell.angle_alpha   90.00
_cell.angle_beta   90.00
_cell.angle_gamma   90.00
#
_symmetry.space_group_name_H-M   'P 1'
#
loop_
_entity.id
_entity.type
_entity.pdbx_description
1 polymer ?
#
loop_
_entity_poly.entity_id
_entity_poly.type
_entity_poly.pdbx_seq_one_letter_code
_entity_poly.pdbx_strand_id
1 'polypeptide(L)'
;MNPTLPSQLPQWQKLQQLAQHPWSLTQLFADQSDRARKFSVTVEGIYFDYSKQCLDQNVKEALIELANACNLKQKIARLYQGDKVNSSEDRAALHTALRLPKTAQLSHQGVDVVAEVHDSLEKAAVMVDRIRNGIWRGYSGKAITDVVNIGVGGSDLGPVMTNT
;
A
#
# COMPACT_ATOMS: atom_id res chain seq x y z
N MET A 1 4.16 -0.67 27.98
CA MET A 1 4.71 0.71 27.84
C MET A 1 3.94 1.40 26.73
N ASN A 2 3.46 2.62 26.95
CA ASN A 2 2.84 3.39 25.88
C ASN A 2 3.89 3.68 24.80
N PRO A 3 3.60 3.46 23.51
CA PRO A 3 4.56 3.76 22.46
C PRO A 3 4.85 5.27 22.46
N THR A 4 6.13 5.63 22.36
CA THR A 4 6.54 7.03 22.16
C THR A 4 5.89 7.57 20.90
N LEU A 5 5.16 8.68 21.04
CA LEU A 5 4.51 9.31 19.90
C LEU A 5 5.56 10.00 19.02
N PRO A 6 5.40 10.04 17.70
CA PRO A 6 6.32 10.77 16.82
C PRO A 6 6.52 12.23 17.25
N SER A 7 5.47 12.87 17.76
CA SER A 7 5.49 14.26 18.24
C SER A 7 6.39 14.51 19.46
N GLN A 8 6.81 13.46 20.15
CA GLN A 8 7.70 13.52 21.31
C GLN A 8 9.18 13.34 20.93
N LEU A 9 9.47 13.02 19.67
CA LEU A 9 10.83 12.79 19.19
C LEU A 9 11.54 14.12 18.88
N PRO A 10 12.87 14.23 19.12
CA PRO A 10 13.65 15.41 18.74
C PRO A 10 13.56 15.75 17.24
N GLN A 11 13.44 14.73 16.39
CA GLN A 11 13.27 14.89 14.93
C GLN A 11 11.98 15.63 14.58
N TRP A 12 10.91 15.45 15.38
CA TRP A 12 9.68 16.21 15.22
C TRP A 12 9.86 17.68 15.58
N GLN A 13 10.59 17.97 16.67
CA GLN A 13 10.89 19.34 17.07
C GLN A 13 11.72 20.07 15.99
N LYS A 14 12.69 19.39 15.37
CA LYS A 14 13.45 19.90 14.20
C LYS A 14 12.50 20.27 13.05
N LEU A 15 11.55 19.39 12.71
CA LEU A 15 10.55 19.67 11.68
C LEU A 15 9.63 20.84 12.05
N GLN A 16 9.23 20.97 13.32
CA GLN A 16 8.42 22.10 13.79
C GLN A 16 9.15 23.44 13.63
N GLN A 17 10.46 23.47 13.86
CA GLN A 17 11.29 24.65 13.62
C GLN A 17 11.38 24.98 12.13
N LEU A 18 11.65 23.98 11.28
CA LEU A 18 11.68 24.17 9.82
C LEU A 18 10.32 24.62 9.26
N ALA A 19 9.22 24.18 9.86
CA ALA A 19 7.87 24.59 9.46
C ALA A 19 7.55 26.06 9.77
N GLN A 20 8.30 26.74 10.66
CA GLN A 20 8.12 28.18 10.90
C GLN A 20 8.67 29.04 9.76
N HIS A 21 9.50 28.47 8.88
CA HIS A 21 10.01 29.19 7.73
C HIS A 21 8.88 29.49 6.73
N PRO A 22 8.71 30.75 6.27
CA PRO A 22 7.70 31.08 5.27
C PRO A 22 8.12 30.52 3.90
N TRP A 23 7.46 29.46 3.45
CA TRP A 23 7.75 28.83 2.17
C TRP A 23 7.04 29.54 1.00
N SER A 24 7.77 29.74 -0.10
CA SER A 24 7.19 30.15 -1.39
C SER A 24 7.61 29.13 -2.45
N LEU A 25 6.64 28.43 -3.04
CA LEU A 25 6.92 27.50 -4.14
C LEU A 25 7.62 28.21 -5.30
N THR A 26 7.16 29.40 -5.68
CA THR A 26 7.80 30.19 -6.73
C THR A 26 9.28 30.45 -6.42
N GLN A 27 9.58 30.82 -5.17
CA GLN A 27 10.97 31.04 -4.75
C GLN A 27 11.79 29.73 -4.78
N LEU A 28 11.22 28.63 -4.29
CA LEU A 28 11.90 27.32 -4.31
C LEU A 28 12.26 26.86 -5.73
N PHE A 29 11.41 27.16 -6.73
CA PHE A 29 11.72 26.88 -8.14
C PHE A 29 12.72 27.89 -8.72
N ALA A 30 12.66 29.16 -8.30
CA ALA A 30 13.62 30.18 -8.73
C ALA A 30 15.04 29.90 -8.21
N ASP A 31 15.17 29.46 -6.95
CA ASP A 31 16.44 29.15 -6.29
C ASP A 31 17.06 27.85 -6.80
N GLN A 32 16.26 26.98 -7.41
CA GLN A 32 16.68 25.65 -7.81
C GLN A 32 16.11 25.25 -9.17
N SER A 33 16.82 25.61 -10.24
CA SER A 33 16.41 25.34 -11.62
C SER A 33 16.22 23.85 -11.94
N ASP A 34 16.91 22.95 -11.23
CA ASP A 34 16.79 21.48 -11.37
C ASP A 34 15.79 20.81 -10.40
N ARG A 35 14.95 21.61 -9.71
CA ARG A 35 14.06 21.14 -8.63
C ARG A 35 13.11 20.03 -9.07
N ALA A 36 12.46 20.17 -10.23
CA ALA A 36 11.54 19.15 -10.75
C ALA A 36 12.22 17.78 -10.90
N ARG A 37 13.49 17.77 -11.32
CA ARG A 37 14.29 16.54 -11.45
C ARG A 37 14.71 15.99 -10.09
N LYS A 38 15.13 16.84 -9.15
CA LYS A 38 15.60 16.40 -7.82
C LYS A 38 14.50 15.92 -6.89
N PHE A 39 13.29 16.46 -7.04
CA PHE A 39 12.13 16.13 -6.22
C PHE A 39 11.07 15.38 -7.03
N SER A 40 11.55 14.50 -7.91
CA SER A 40 10.74 13.46 -8.55
C SER A 40 11.45 12.12 -8.46
N VAL A 41 10.70 11.04 -8.59
CA VAL A 41 11.22 9.67 -8.70
C VAL A 41 10.48 8.98 -9.85
N THR A 42 11.22 8.26 -10.68
CA THR A 42 10.65 7.35 -11.67
C THR A 42 10.94 5.91 -11.25
N VAL A 43 9.91 5.07 -11.16
CA VAL A 43 10.05 3.65 -10.78
C VAL A 43 8.95 2.84 -11.45
N GLU A 44 9.30 1.72 -12.09
CA GLU A 44 8.34 0.78 -12.69
C GLU A 44 7.22 1.44 -13.53
N GLY A 45 7.59 2.40 -14.40
CA GLY A 45 6.64 3.12 -15.25
C GLY A 45 5.83 4.23 -14.56
N ILE A 46 6.04 4.47 -13.26
CA ILE A 46 5.40 5.54 -12.50
C ILE A 46 6.37 6.73 -12.39
N TYR A 47 5.91 7.92 -12.78
CA TYR A 47 6.58 9.19 -12.51
C TYR A 47 5.88 9.90 -11.34
N PHE A 48 6.57 10.00 -10.20
CA PHE A 48 6.07 10.66 -9.00
C PHE A 48 6.79 11.99 -8.81
N ASP A 49 6.13 13.09 -9.16
CA ASP A 49 6.62 14.46 -8.96
C ASP A 49 6.07 15.07 -7.66
N TYR A 50 6.97 15.29 -6.70
CA TYR A 50 6.67 15.98 -5.44
C TYR A 50 7.41 17.32 -5.32
N SER A 51 7.91 17.86 -6.43
CA SER A 51 8.63 19.14 -6.47
C SER A 51 7.77 20.36 -6.14
N LYS A 52 6.46 20.23 -6.29
CA LYS A 52 5.47 21.29 -5.99
C LYS A 52 5.00 21.30 -4.53
N GLN A 53 5.74 20.62 -3.65
CA GLN A 53 5.54 20.67 -2.20
C GLN A 53 6.47 21.71 -1.56
N CYS A 54 6.04 22.30 -0.43
CA CYS A 54 6.84 23.25 0.36
C CYS A 54 7.93 22.52 1.15
N LEU A 55 8.94 22.02 0.43
CA LEU A 55 10.07 21.29 1.00
C LEU A 55 11.36 21.62 0.24
N ASP A 56 12.46 21.78 0.94
CA ASP A 56 13.80 21.81 0.38
C ASP A 56 14.54 20.51 0.74
N GLN A 57 15.86 20.48 0.50
CA GLN A 57 16.68 19.32 0.86
C GLN A 57 16.72 19.07 2.38
N ASN A 58 16.78 20.14 3.18
CA ASN A 58 16.85 20.03 4.64
C ASN A 58 15.56 19.45 5.24
N VAL A 59 14.40 19.91 4.75
CA VAL A 59 13.09 19.37 5.16
C VAL A 59 12.95 17.92 4.74
N LYS A 60 13.35 17.58 3.51
CA LYS A 60 13.32 16.19 3.02
C LYS A 60 14.16 15.27 3.90
N GLU A 61 15.37 15.67 4.24
CA GLU A 61 16.26 14.91 5.14
C GLU A 61 15.67 14.77 6.54
N ALA A 62 15.13 15.86 7.11
CA ALA A 62 14.48 15.83 8.42
C ALA A 62 13.24 14.91 8.47
N LEU A 63 12.45 14.85 7.40
CA LEU A 63 11.33 13.90 7.27
C LEU A 63 11.81 12.44 7.25
N ILE A 64 12.89 12.16 6.53
CA ILE A 64 13.50 10.82 6.49
C ILE A 64 14.10 10.45 7.86
N GLU A 65 14.77 11.38 8.53
CA GLU A 65 15.27 11.20 9.90
C GLU A 65 14.14 10.84 10.87
N LEU A 66 12.99 11.54 10.80
CA LEU A 66 11.82 11.21 11.62
C LEU A 66 11.28 9.81 11.31
N ALA A 67 11.19 9.44 10.03
CA ALA A 67 10.73 8.11 9.62
C ALA A 67 11.66 7.00 10.17
N ASN A 68 12.97 7.24 10.15
CA ASN A 68 13.97 6.35 10.72
C ASN A 68 13.85 6.26 12.25
N ALA A 69 13.71 7.40 12.95
CA ALA A 69 13.51 7.43 14.40
C ALA A 69 12.21 6.73 14.83
N CYS A 70 11.19 6.76 13.98
CA CYS A 70 9.93 6.03 14.16
C CYS A 70 10.05 4.51 13.87
N ASN A 71 11.23 4.03 13.47
CA ASN A 71 11.49 2.65 13.05
C ASN A 71 10.55 2.18 11.92
N LEU A 72 10.27 3.06 10.94
CA LEU A 72 9.33 2.77 9.86
C LEU A 72 9.76 1.53 9.04
N LYS A 73 11.05 1.41 8.72
CA LYS A 73 11.58 0.27 7.95
C LYS A 73 11.34 -1.06 8.67
N GLN A 74 11.55 -1.11 9.98
CA GLN A 74 11.30 -2.29 10.80
C GLN A 74 9.81 -2.61 10.86
N LYS A 75 8.95 -1.60 11.02
CA LYS A 75 7.48 -1.78 11.01
C LYS A 75 6.98 -2.31 9.67
N ILE A 76 7.53 -1.83 8.55
CA ILE A 76 7.24 -2.37 7.21
C ILE A 76 7.67 -3.84 7.15
N ALA A 77 8.89 -4.18 7.57
CA ALA A 77 9.35 -5.58 7.56
C ALA A 77 8.45 -6.51 8.37
N ARG A 78 8.04 -6.08 9.58
CA ARG A 78 7.09 -6.82 10.43
C ARG A 78 5.75 -7.07 9.73
N LEU A 79 5.20 -6.05 9.06
CA LEU A 79 3.98 -6.19 8.27
C LEU A 79 4.13 -7.25 7.17
N TYR A 80 5.24 -7.22 6.41
CA TYR A 80 5.48 -8.17 5.32
C TYR A 80 5.77 -9.60 5.81
N GLN A 81 6.35 -9.75 7.00
CA GLN A 81 6.64 -11.05 7.61
C GLN A 81 5.42 -11.70 8.27
N GLY A 82 4.30 -10.98 8.38
CA GLY A 82 3.09 -11.50 9.02
C GLY A 82 3.09 -11.42 10.53
N ASP A 83 3.84 -10.48 11.12
CA ASP A 83 3.70 -10.14 12.52
C ASP A 83 2.29 -9.61 12.81
N LYS A 84 1.86 -9.78 14.07
CA LYS A 84 0.60 -9.21 14.58
C LYS A 84 0.71 -7.70 14.78
N VAL A 85 0.67 -6.95 13.68
CA VAL A 85 0.75 -5.48 13.66
C VAL A 85 -0.58 -4.81 13.96
N ASN A 86 -1.71 -5.51 13.78
CA ASN A 86 -3.02 -5.06 14.28
C ASN A 86 -3.16 -5.49 15.74
N SER A 87 -2.73 -4.61 16.65
CA SER A 87 -2.64 -4.91 18.07
C SER A 87 -3.99 -4.98 18.78
N SER A 88 -5.01 -4.26 18.30
CA SER A 88 -6.34 -4.26 18.93
C SER A 88 -7.08 -5.58 18.70
N GLU A 89 -6.82 -6.25 17.58
CA GLU A 89 -7.45 -7.53 17.24
C GLU A 89 -6.49 -8.72 17.32
N ASP A 90 -5.23 -8.50 17.71
CA ASP A 90 -4.16 -9.50 17.78
C ASP A 90 -3.98 -10.27 16.44
N ARG A 91 -3.91 -9.53 15.33
CA ARG A 91 -3.89 -10.08 13.96
C ARG A 91 -2.74 -9.57 13.10
N ALA A 92 -2.30 -10.42 12.18
CA ALA A 92 -1.44 -10.00 11.08
C ALA A 92 -2.23 -9.22 10.01
N ALA A 93 -1.54 -8.41 9.22
CA ALA A 93 -2.13 -7.60 8.14
C ALA A 93 -1.52 -7.97 6.77
N LEU A 94 -1.81 -9.18 6.30
CA LEU A 94 -1.14 -9.83 5.16
C LEU A 94 -1.78 -9.60 3.78
N HIS A 95 -2.38 -8.44 3.52
CA HIS A 95 -2.92 -8.10 2.20
C HIS A 95 -1.85 -8.12 1.09
N THR A 96 -0.58 -7.89 1.45
CA THR A 96 0.56 -8.01 0.52
C THR A 96 0.80 -9.45 0.05
N ALA A 97 0.43 -10.45 0.86
CA ALA A 97 0.59 -11.87 0.51
C ALA A 97 -0.33 -12.29 -0.64
N LEU A 98 -1.50 -11.65 -0.79
CA LEU A 98 -2.50 -11.95 -1.81
C LEU A 98 -2.01 -11.74 -3.26
N ARG A 99 -0.86 -11.06 -3.42
CA ARG A 99 -0.25 -10.71 -4.71
C ARG A 99 1.20 -11.18 -4.85
N LEU A 100 1.67 -12.02 -3.93
CA LEU A 100 3.00 -12.61 -4.05
C LEU A 100 3.04 -13.62 -5.20
N PRO A 101 4.17 -13.71 -5.92
CA PRO A 101 4.33 -14.75 -6.94
C PRO A 101 4.27 -16.14 -6.29
N LYS A 102 3.86 -17.16 -7.07
CA LYS A 102 3.74 -18.55 -6.59
C LYS A 102 5.06 -19.13 -6.04
N THR A 103 6.19 -18.55 -6.44
CA THR A 103 7.54 -18.92 -5.97
C THR A 103 7.96 -18.25 -4.66
N ALA A 104 7.16 -17.32 -4.14
CA ALA A 104 7.44 -16.68 -2.85
C ALA A 104 7.24 -17.65 -1.69
N GLN A 105 7.83 -17.33 -0.54
CA GLN A 105 7.69 -18.10 0.68
C GLN A 105 7.22 -17.18 1.80
N LEU A 106 6.09 -17.54 2.41
CA LEU A 106 5.58 -16.87 3.60
C LEU A 106 4.72 -17.85 4.39
N SER A 107 5.17 -18.17 5.61
CA SER A 107 4.39 -18.98 6.53
C SER A 107 3.85 -18.12 7.67
N HIS A 108 2.60 -18.32 8.04
CA HIS A 108 1.97 -17.68 9.19
C HIS A 108 1.31 -18.75 10.07
N GLN A 109 1.72 -18.83 11.34
CA GLN A 109 1.20 -19.83 12.30
C GLN A 109 1.28 -21.28 11.80
N GLY A 110 2.37 -21.62 11.10
CA GLY A 110 2.60 -22.96 10.56
C GLY A 110 1.90 -23.26 9.23
N VAL A 111 1.13 -22.32 8.68
CA VAL A 111 0.46 -22.44 7.39
C VAL A 111 1.27 -21.74 6.30
N ASP A 112 1.46 -22.39 5.16
CA ASP A 112 1.99 -21.74 3.95
C ASP A 112 0.89 -20.88 3.32
N VAL A 113 0.97 -19.57 3.58
CA VAL A 113 -0.03 -18.60 3.14
C VAL A 113 0.02 -18.43 1.62
N VAL A 114 1.20 -18.57 1.01
CA VAL A 114 1.35 -18.42 -0.45
C VAL A 114 0.62 -19.56 -1.15
N ALA A 115 0.80 -20.79 -0.68
CA ALA A 115 0.09 -21.95 -1.24
C ALA A 115 -1.44 -21.79 -1.15
N GLU A 116 -1.99 -21.44 0.02
CA GLU A 116 -3.44 -21.28 0.19
C GLU A 116 -4.05 -20.16 -0.68
N VAL A 117 -3.31 -19.05 -0.83
CA VAL A 117 -3.71 -17.96 -1.72
C VAL A 117 -3.77 -18.44 -3.17
N HIS A 118 -2.73 -19.11 -3.67
CA HIS A 118 -2.69 -19.58 -5.05
C HIS A 118 -3.73 -20.68 -5.32
N ASP A 119 -4.02 -21.55 -4.35
CA ASP A 119 -5.11 -22.52 -4.43
C ASP A 119 -6.48 -21.83 -4.54
N SER A 120 -6.68 -20.72 -3.82
CA SER A 120 -7.91 -19.93 -3.89
C SER A 120 -8.03 -19.18 -5.22
N LEU A 121 -6.93 -18.60 -5.70
CA LEU A 121 -6.86 -17.94 -7.01
C LEU A 121 -7.14 -18.94 -8.15
N GLU A 122 -6.62 -20.16 -8.09
CA GLU A 122 -6.87 -21.20 -9.08
C GLU A 122 -8.36 -21.61 -9.10
N LYS A 123 -8.96 -21.83 -7.92
CA LYS A 123 -10.40 -22.11 -7.82
C LYS A 123 -11.24 -20.99 -8.43
N ALA A 124 -10.87 -19.73 -8.17
CA ALA A 124 -11.54 -18.57 -8.75
C ALA A 124 -11.35 -18.51 -10.28
N ALA A 125 -10.14 -18.76 -10.78
CA ALA A 125 -9.85 -18.78 -12.22
C ALA A 125 -10.67 -19.84 -12.95
N VAL A 126 -10.70 -21.08 -12.44
CA VAL A 126 -11.51 -22.16 -13.02
C VAL A 126 -13.00 -21.81 -13.05
N MET A 127 -13.52 -21.21 -11.98
CA MET A 127 -14.91 -20.77 -11.94
C MET A 127 -15.18 -19.67 -12.99
N VAL A 128 -14.32 -18.65 -13.05
CA VAL A 128 -14.43 -17.54 -14.01
C VAL A 128 -14.36 -18.05 -15.45
N ASP A 129 -13.43 -18.95 -15.76
CA ASP A 129 -13.31 -19.54 -17.10
C ASP A 129 -14.57 -20.32 -17.50
N ARG A 130 -15.15 -21.08 -16.57
CA ARG A 130 -16.41 -21.80 -16.84
C ARG A 130 -17.59 -20.86 -17.08
N ILE A 131 -17.66 -19.75 -16.34
CA ILE A 131 -18.69 -18.72 -16.52
C ILE A 131 -18.52 -18.04 -17.89
N ARG A 132 -17.31 -17.55 -18.19
CA ARG A 132 -17.01 -16.80 -19.42
C ARG A 132 -17.20 -17.63 -20.69
N ASN A 133 -16.96 -18.94 -20.61
CA ASN A 133 -17.17 -19.86 -21.75
C ASN A 133 -18.59 -20.46 -21.81
N GLY A 134 -19.52 -20.01 -20.97
CA GLY A 134 -20.91 -20.52 -20.95
C GLY A 134 -21.03 -22.00 -20.57
N ILE A 135 -19.98 -22.57 -19.97
CA ILE A 135 -19.95 -23.94 -19.44
C ILE A 135 -20.74 -23.98 -18.12
N TRP A 136 -20.62 -22.93 -17.30
CA TRP A 136 -21.41 -22.76 -16.10
C TRP A 136 -22.83 -22.33 -16.50
N ARG A 137 -23.82 -23.18 -16.20
CA ARG A 137 -25.22 -22.99 -16.61
C ARG A 137 -26.11 -22.82 -15.40
N GLY A 138 -27.13 -21.96 -15.55
CA GLY A 138 -28.20 -21.81 -14.55
C GLY A 138 -29.14 -23.02 -14.56
N TYR A 139 -30.15 -22.98 -13.68
CA TYR A 139 -31.08 -24.10 -13.48
C TYR A 139 -31.83 -24.54 -14.76
N SER A 140 -32.03 -23.62 -15.72
CA SER A 140 -32.71 -23.88 -16.99
C SER A 140 -31.77 -24.32 -18.12
N GLY A 141 -30.47 -24.54 -17.84
CA GLY A 141 -29.46 -24.90 -18.83
C GLY A 141 -28.91 -23.73 -19.65
N LYS A 142 -29.43 -22.50 -19.45
CA LYS A 142 -28.90 -21.28 -20.09
C LYS A 142 -27.57 -20.86 -19.45
N ALA A 143 -26.67 -20.31 -20.27
CA ALA A 143 -25.43 -19.73 -19.79
C ALA A 143 -25.70 -18.50 -18.91
N ILE A 144 -24.77 -18.20 -18.00
CA ILE A 144 -24.82 -16.98 -17.18
C ILE A 144 -24.46 -15.77 -18.06
N THR A 145 -25.29 -14.73 -18.01
CA THR A 145 -25.08 -13.47 -18.74
C THR A 145 -24.73 -12.30 -17.84
N ASP A 146 -25.22 -12.34 -16.59
CA ASP A 146 -25.13 -11.24 -15.64
C ASP A 146 -24.58 -11.75 -14.32
N VAL A 147 -23.67 -10.98 -13.72
CA VAL A 147 -23.10 -11.25 -12.40
C VAL A 147 -23.43 -10.07 -11.49
N VAL A 148 -24.15 -10.35 -10.41
CA VAL A 148 -24.53 -9.33 -9.42
C VAL A 148 -23.67 -9.53 -8.19
N ASN A 149 -22.77 -8.57 -7.92
CA ASN A 149 -22.05 -8.51 -6.66
C ASN A 149 -22.97 -7.94 -5.57
N ILE A 150 -23.07 -8.62 -4.43
CA ILE A 150 -23.85 -8.15 -3.28
C ILE A 150 -22.87 -7.97 -2.11
N GLY A 151 -22.51 -6.72 -1.83
CA GLY A 151 -21.54 -6.38 -0.80
C GLY A 151 -21.73 -4.94 -0.31
N VAL A 152 -21.05 -4.61 0.79
CA VAL A 152 -20.95 -3.24 1.32
C VAL A 152 -19.52 -2.96 1.75
N GLY A 153 -19.15 -1.67 1.79
CA GLY A 153 -17.82 -1.25 2.23
C GLY A 153 -16.70 -1.85 1.38
N GLY A 154 -15.71 -2.50 2.02
CA GLY A 154 -14.57 -3.09 1.32
C GLY A 154 -14.93 -4.18 0.31
N SER A 155 -16.05 -4.88 0.51
CA SER A 155 -16.54 -5.93 -0.40
C SER A 155 -17.28 -5.40 -1.63
N ASP A 156 -17.42 -4.08 -1.75
CA ASP A 156 -18.11 -3.42 -2.87
C ASP A 156 -17.23 -2.34 -3.53
N LEU A 157 -16.67 -1.43 -2.73
CA LEU A 157 -15.88 -0.31 -3.25
C LEU A 157 -14.67 -0.74 -4.10
N GLY A 158 -14.01 -1.84 -3.71
CA GLY A 158 -12.89 -2.41 -4.47
C GLY A 158 -13.35 -2.91 -5.85
N PRO A 159 -14.26 -3.89 -5.92
CA PRO A 159 -14.83 -4.38 -7.17
C PRO A 159 -15.41 -3.28 -8.08
N VAL A 160 -16.12 -2.30 -7.51
CA VAL A 160 -16.70 -1.18 -8.27
C VAL A 160 -15.61 -0.35 -8.94
N MET A 161 -14.54 -0.01 -8.22
CA MET A 161 -13.45 0.83 -8.74
C MET A 161 -12.64 0.12 -9.84
N THR A 162 -12.43 -1.20 -9.74
CA THR A 162 -11.59 -1.93 -10.70
C THR A 162 -12.31 -2.35 -11.99
N ASN A 163 -13.64 -2.33 -12.00
CA ASN A 163 -14.45 -2.78 -13.13
C ASN A 163 -14.88 -1.66 -14.09
N THR A 164 -14.55 -0.40 -13.78
CA THR A 164 -14.74 0.77 -14.67
C THR A 164 -13.51 0.98 -15.53
#